data_AF-A0A3B8Z3K3-F1
#
_entry.id   AF-A0A3B8Z3K3-F1
#
_cell.length_a   1.000
_cell.length_b   1.000
_cell.length_c   1.000
_cell.angle_alpha   90.00
_cell.angle_beta   90.00
_cell.angle_gamma   90.00
#
_symmetry.space_group_name_H-M   'P 1'
#
loop_
_entity.id
_entity.type
_entity.pdbx_description
1 polymer ?
#
loop_
_entity_poly.entity_id
_entity_poly.type
_entity_poly.pdbx_seq_one_letter_code
_entity_poly.pdbx_strand_id
1 'polypeptide(L)'
;MKKTILFTALSLITLHTTAAIINVNFEGTIDRLLEAECTEYTSSCNDWDFEYVSSSNFYNNNLISTNDIFSGLAVIDTSGDYTLSSDGYQAIYSDATQSANINVSGLSFPNATEDTSSIGDSVSIVDNRSGRDLLNVSTWFSGTDYFASFGLYLHDTDGSVFSDLSIPAALDFSMFEALNLSLNFVHRPTGDQLHIDADITNISYEEQTTSSVEPSSVGEPPLLFHILFFGLIIFALKEKSILTNRRKAIT
;
A
#
# COMPACT_ATOMS: atom_id res chain seq x y z
N MET A 1 -4.73 -28.40 -40.03
CA MET A 1 -4.35 -28.27 -38.60
C MET A 1 -3.37 -27.11 -38.41
N LYS A 2 -3.84 -25.86 -38.55
CA LYS A 2 -3.01 -24.64 -38.42
C LYS A 2 -3.47 -23.70 -37.29
N LYS A 3 -4.44 -24.13 -36.46
CA LYS A 3 -5.07 -23.27 -35.43
C LYS A 3 -4.64 -23.57 -33.98
N THR A 4 -3.76 -24.54 -33.76
CA THR A 4 -3.43 -25.00 -32.39
C THR A 4 -2.12 -24.43 -31.84
N ILE A 5 -1.34 -23.67 -32.63
CA ILE A 5 -0.02 -23.16 -32.22
C ILE A 5 -0.09 -21.71 -31.67
N LEU A 6 -1.22 -21.02 -31.84
CA LEU A 6 -1.35 -19.63 -31.36
C LEU A 6 -1.75 -19.53 -29.88
N PHE A 7 -2.14 -20.62 -29.24
CA PHE A 7 -2.57 -20.61 -27.83
C PHE A 7 -1.42 -20.78 -26.81
N THR A 8 -0.21 -21.13 -27.25
CA THR A 8 0.95 -21.33 -26.36
C THR A 8 1.84 -20.09 -26.24
N ALA A 9 1.65 -19.09 -27.10
CA ALA A 9 2.36 -17.81 -27.01
C ALA A 9 1.64 -16.78 -26.11
N LEU A 10 0.42 -17.08 -25.64
CA LEU A 10 -0.40 -16.17 -24.82
C LEU A 10 -0.35 -16.51 -23.32
N SER A 11 0.59 -17.36 -22.89
CA SER A 11 0.62 -17.91 -21.53
C SER A 11 1.76 -17.36 -20.64
N LEU A 12 2.51 -16.35 -21.07
CA LEU A 12 3.76 -15.95 -20.40
C LEU A 12 4.01 -14.43 -20.35
N ILE A 13 2.94 -13.64 -20.26
CA ILE A 13 3.04 -12.33 -19.61
C ILE A 13 2.36 -12.48 -18.26
N THR A 14 2.96 -13.27 -17.38
CA THR A 14 2.73 -13.07 -15.95
C THR A 14 3.46 -11.77 -15.63
N LEU A 15 2.72 -10.67 -15.49
CA LEU A 15 3.23 -9.49 -14.80
C LEU A 15 3.72 -10.01 -13.45
N HIS A 16 5.03 -10.09 -13.29
CA HIS A 16 5.60 -10.39 -11.99
C HIS A 16 5.36 -9.12 -11.17
N THR A 17 4.34 -9.12 -10.32
CA THR A 17 4.29 -8.20 -9.20
C THR A 17 5.51 -8.55 -8.35
N THR A 18 6.56 -7.75 -8.50
CA THR A 18 7.77 -7.93 -7.72
C THR A 18 7.46 -7.35 -6.35
N ALA A 19 7.54 -8.21 -5.33
CA ALA A 19 7.52 -7.77 -3.94
C ALA A 19 8.51 -6.61 -3.76
N ALA A 20 8.00 -5.48 -3.31
CA ALA A 20 8.76 -4.26 -3.17
C ALA A 20 8.50 -3.63 -1.81
N ILE A 21 9.53 -2.96 -1.29
CA ILE A 21 9.37 -2.03 -0.17
C ILE A 21 9.28 -0.63 -0.76
N ILE A 22 8.31 0.14 -0.29
CA ILE A 22 7.98 1.44 -0.84
C ILE A 22 8.02 2.47 0.28
N ASN A 23 8.75 3.55 0.03
CA ASN A 23 8.82 4.70 0.90
C ASN A 23 7.87 5.79 0.38
N VAL A 24 6.90 6.16 1.21
CA VAL A 24 5.97 7.27 0.97
C VAL A 24 6.38 8.42 1.86
N ASN A 25 7.14 9.38 1.32
CA ASN A 25 7.45 10.62 2.03
C ASN A 25 6.33 11.63 1.79
N PHE A 26 5.92 12.34 2.83
CA PHE A 26 4.85 13.33 2.75
C PHE A 26 5.19 14.58 3.57
N GLU A 27 4.68 15.73 3.11
CA GLU A 27 4.75 17.02 3.80
C GLU A 27 3.49 17.83 3.49
N GLY A 28 3.04 18.61 4.47
CA GLY A 28 1.94 19.53 4.28
C GLY A 28 1.68 20.40 5.49
N THR A 29 0.45 20.90 5.60
CA THR A 29 0.04 21.79 6.68
C THR A 29 -1.23 21.31 7.36
N ILE A 30 -1.30 21.50 8.68
CA ILE A 30 -2.53 21.23 9.44
C ILE A 30 -3.61 22.21 8.98
N ASP A 31 -4.73 21.68 8.47
CA ASP A 31 -5.90 22.47 8.11
C ASP A 31 -6.77 22.71 9.36
N ARG A 32 -7.00 21.64 10.14
CA ARG A 32 -8.00 21.65 11.20
C ARG A 32 -7.57 20.85 12.43
N LEU A 33 -7.93 21.40 13.59
CA LEU A 33 -7.84 20.75 14.88
C LEU A 33 -9.22 20.70 15.51
N LEU A 34 -9.64 19.51 15.96
CA LEU A 34 -10.85 19.31 16.74
C LEU A 34 -10.47 18.66 18.07
N GLU A 35 -10.77 19.33 19.17
CA GLU A 35 -10.72 18.73 20.50
C GLU A 35 -12.08 18.14 20.83
N ALA A 36 -12.06 16.93 21.39
CA ALA A 36 -13.22 16.30 21.99
C ALA A 36 -12.91 16.02 23.46
N GLU A 37 -13.48 16.83 24.35
CA GLU A 37 -13.32 16.66 25.80
C GLU A 37 -14.35 15.64 26.31
N CYS A 38 -13.87 14.64 27.03
CA CYS A 38 -14.73 13.65 27.64
C CYS A 38 -15.23 14.13 29.00
N THR A 39 -16.52 14.44 29.09
CA THR A 39 -17.10 14.99 30.33
C THR A 39 -17.48 13.91 31.35
N GLU A 40 -17.62 12.65 30.90
CA GLU A 40 -17.93 11.49 31.75
C GLU A 40 -17.16 10.23 31.30
N TYR A 41 -15.94 10.06 31.82
CA TYR A 41 -15.07 8.92 31.51
C TYR A 41 -15.11 7.83 32.58
N THR A 42 -15.39 6.59 32.16
CA THR A 42 -15.35 5.40 33.05
C THR A 42 -14.50 4.29 32.45
N SER A 43 -15.00 3.62 31.40
CA SER A 43 -14.28 2.67 30.54
C SER A 43 -14.33 3.05 29.06
N SER A 44 -15.25 3.94 28.72
CA SER A 44 -15.43 4.64 27.46
C SER A 44 -16.00 6.01 27.81
N CYS A 45 -15.93 6.95 26.87
CA CYS A 45 -16.58 8.23 27.08
C CYS A 45 -18.10 8.12 26.84
N ASN A 46 -18.90 8.66 27.76
CA ASN A 46 -20.36 8.66 27.66
C ASN A 46 -20.94 9.93 27.04
N ASP A 47 -20.21 11.05 27.11
CA ASP A 47 -20.63 12.35 26.60
C ASP A 47 -19.42 13.20 26.22
N TRP A 48 -19.56 13.99 25.16
CA TRP A 48 -18.45 14.70 24.51
C TRP A 48 -18.78 16.17 24.32
N ASP A 49 -17.84 17.04 24.67
CA ASP A 49 -17.83 18.43 24.20
C ASP A 49 -16.84 18.57 23.04
N PHE A 50 -17.27 19.20 21.96
CA PHE A 50 -16.50 19.28 20.71
C PHE A 50 -16.20 20.73 20.36
N GLU A 51 -14.92 21.07 20.22
CA GLU A 51 -14.49 22.41 19.84
C GLU A 51 -13.44 22.36 18.73
N TYR A 52 -13.68 23.14 17.67
CA TYR A 52 -12.64 23.42 16.69
C TYR A 52 -11.72 24.51 17.24
N VAL A 53 -10.44 24.17 17.41
CA VAL A 53 -9.44 25.06 17.99
C VAL A 53 -8.41 25.48 16.95
N SER A 54 -7.77 26.63 17.18
CA SER A 54 -6.64 27.07 16.36
C SER A 54 -5.30 26.50 16.83
N SER A 55 -5.24 26.01 18.06
CA SER A 55 -4.06 25.39 18.65
C SER A 55 -4.43 24.51 19.84
N SER A 56 -3.62 23.49 20.11
CA SER A 56 -3.78 22.54 21.20
C SER A 56 -2.43 22.19 21.84
N ASN A 57 -2.41 21.95 23.16
CA ASN A 57 -1.26 21.42 23.89
C ASN A 57 -1.42 19.94 24.27
N PHE A 58 -2.35 19.22 23.62
CA PHE A 58 -2.77 17.87 23.99
C PHE A 58 -1.59 16.87 24.10
N TYR A 59 -0.61 16.96 23.20
CA TYR A 59 0.49 16.00 23.14
C TYR A 59 1.73 16.47 23.91
N ASN A 60 1.97 15.87 25.08
CA ASN A 60 3.15 16.14 25.92
C ASN A 60 3.33 17.63 26.27
N ASN A 61 2.23 18.40 26.37
CA ASN A 61 2.23 19.86 26.57
C ASN A 61 2.98 20.64 25.48
N ASN A 62 3.15 20.08 24.29
CA ASN A 62 3.70 20.79 23.15
C ASN A 62 2.57 21.39 22.33
N LEU A 63 2.76 22.64 21.93
CA LEU A 63 1.78 23.37 21.13
C LEU A 63 1.79 22.85 19.69
N ILE A 64 0.61 22.45 19.22
CA ILE A 64 0.30 22.14 17.83
C ILE A 64 -0.76 23.13 17.36
N SER A 65 -0.56 23.79 16.24
CA SER A 65 -1.47 24.82 15.72
C SER A 65 -1.93 24.52 14.29
N THR A 66 -3.06 25.09 13.89
CA THR A 66 -3.41 25.11 12.46
C THR A 66 -2.34 25.89 11.68
N ASN A 67 -2.09 25.46 10.45
CA ASN A 67 -0.98 25.90 9.57
C ASN A 67 0.42 25.46 10.01
N ASP A 68 0.55 24.71 11.11
CA ASP A 68 1.82 24.04 11.41
C ASP A 68 2.16 23.04 10.31
N ILE A 69 3.46 22.90 10.03
CA ILE A 69 3.96 21.97 9.02
C ILE A 69 4.01 20.57 9.65
N PHE A 70 3.49 19.59 8.90
CA PHE A 70 3.73 18.18 9.16
C PHE A 70 4.64 17.59 8.08
N SER A 71 5.42 16.60 8.43
CA SER A 71 6.17 15.79 7.49
C SER A 71 6.34 14.37 8.02
N GLY A 72 6.67 13.44 7.15
CA GLY A 72 6.91 12.07 7.58
C GLY A 72 7.26 11.13 6.45
N LEU A 73 7.40 9.87 6.84
CA LEU A 73 7.64 8.74 5.95
C LEU A 73 6.79 7.57 6.44
N ALA A 74 6.07 6.92 5.53
CA ALA A 74 5.49 5.60 5.72
C ALA A 74 6.23 4.58 4.83
N VAL A 75 6.54 3.42 5.38
CA VAL A 75 7.20 2.32 4.67
C VAL A 75 6.19 1.21 4.46
N ILE A 76 5.97 0.84 3.21
CA ILE A 76 4.95 -0.13 2.78
C ILE A 76 5.63 -1.36 2.19
N ASP A 77 5.20 -2.55 2.59
CA ASP A 77 5.54 -3.82 1.96
C ASP A 77 4.40 -4.28 1.05
N THR A 78 4.70 -4.44 -0.25
CA THR A 78 3.70 -4.85 -1.25
C THR A 78 3.57 -6.35 -1.42
N SER A 79 4.33 -7.15 -0.67
CA SER A 79 4.35 -8.60 -0.79
C SER A 79 3.26 -9.33 0.00
N GLY A 80 2.55 -8.60 0.86
CA GLY A 80 1.51 -9.16 1.71
C GLY A 80 0.29 -9.66 0.93
N ASP A 81 -0.35 -10.70 1.47
CA ASP A 81 -1.70 -11.09 1.04
C ASP A 81 -2.73 -10.03 1.51
N TYR A 82 -3.87 -9.97 0.83
CA TYR A 82 -4.96 -9.07 1.22
C TYR A 82 -6.27 -9.80 1.50
N THR A 83 -7.11 -9.17 2.30
CA THR A 83 -8.51 -9.52 2.45
C THR A 83 -9.36 -8.68 1.51
N LEU A 84 -10.30 -9.31 0.81
CA LEU A 84 -11.20 -8.65 -0.12
C LEU A 84 -12.50 -8.25 0.60
N SER A 85 -12.98 -7.04 0.36
CA SER A 85 -14.30 -6.60 0.80
C SER A 85 -15.40 -7.46 0.18
N SER A 86 -16.55 -7.53 0.85
CA SER A 86 -17.68 -8.35 0.38
C SER A 86 -18.24 -7.94 -0.98
N ASP A 87 -18.06 -6.67 -1.38
CA ASP A 87 -18.47 -6.16 -2.68
C ASP A 87 -17.37 -6.24 -3.74
N GLY A 88 -16.16 -6.67 -3.38
CA GLY A 88 -15.08 -6.97 -4.31
C GLY A 88 -14.29 -5.77 -4.84
N TYR A 89 -14.53 -4.55 -4.33
CA TYR A 89 -13.90 -3.31 -4.80
C TYR A 89 -12.81 -2.78 -3.87
N GLN A 90 -12.50 -3.48 -2.78
CA GLN A 90 -11.49 -3.04 -1.81
C GLN A 90 -10.65 -4.22 -1.32
N ALA A 91 -9.33 -4.08 -1.43
CA ALA A 91 -8.36 -4.97 -0.81
C ALA A 91 -7.74 -4.30 0.41
N ILE A 92 -7.61 -5.05 1.50
CA ILE A 92 -6.94 -4.61 2.73
C ILE A 92 -5.76 -5.54 2.98
N TYR A 93 -4.56 -4.98 2.87
CA TYR A 93 -3.27 -5.62 3.15
C TYR A 93 -2.92 -5.36 4.61
N SER A 94 -3.20 -6.33 5.47
CA SER A 94 -2.81 -6.29 6.88
C SER A 94 -1.29 -6.39 7.02
N ASP A 95 -0.73 -5.68 7.98
CA ASP A 95 0.70 -5.60 8.30
C ASP A 95 1.58 -5.09 7.13
N ALA A 96 0.97 -4.45 6.13
CA ALA A 96 1.69 -3.88 4.99
C ALA A 96 2.45 -2.59 5.36
N THR A 97 1.98 -1.84 6.35
CA THR A 97 2.71 -0.66 6.85
C THR A 97 3.79 -1.09 7.84
N GLN A 98 5.03 -1.25 7.36
CA GLN A 98 6.17 -1.73 8.17
C GLN A 98 6.57 -0.73 9.26
N SER A 99 6.48 0.56 8.94
CA SER A 99 6.73 1.65 9.90
C SER A 99 6.16 2.95 9.34
N ALA A 100 5.82 3.89 10.23
CA ALA A 100 5.65 5.27 9.81
C ALA A 100 6.18 6.21 10.88
N ASN A 101 6.88 7.26 10.47
CA ASN A 101 7.37 8.29 11.36
C ASN A 101 6.81 9.63 10.92
N ILE A 102 6.13 10.29 11.86
CA ILE A 102 5.45 11.55 11.63
C ILE A 102 6.12 12.60 12.51
N ASN A 103 6.34 13.76 11.92
CA ASN A 103 6.83 14.94 12.58
C ASN A 103 5.81 16.08 12.43
N VAL A 104 5.41 16.68 13.54
CA VAL A 104 4.56 17.89 13.57
C VAL A 104 5.29 18.96 14.36
N SER A 105 5.62 20.09 13.74
CA SER A 105 6.32 21.20 14.41
C SER A 105 7.60 20.81 15.19
N GLY A 106 8.34 19.83 14.67
CA GLY A 106 9.56 19.31 15.31
C GLY A 106 9.33 18.18 16.33
N LEU A 107 8.06 17.84 16.61
CA LEU A 107 7.68 16.72 17.47
C LEU A 107 7.62 15.44 16.64
N SER A 108 8.50 14.49 16.93
CA SER A 108 8.42 13.15 16.32
C SER A 108 7.52 12.26 17.16
N PHE A 109 6.56 11.61 16.51
CA PHE A 109 5.73 10.59 17.17
C PHE A 109 6.48 9.25 17.11
N PRO A 110 6.71 8.59 18.26
CA PRO A 110 7.34 7.27 18.28
C PRO A 110 6.35 6.20 17.80
N ASN A 111 6.85 5.23 17.02
CA ASN A 111 6.11 4.02 16.64
C ASN A 111 5.49 3.35 17.87
N ALA A 112 4.34 2.69 17.69
CA ALA A 112 3.76 1.87 18.75
C ALA A 112 4.80 0.87 19.28
N THR A 113 4.97 0.85 20.60
CA THR A 113 5.84 -0.13 21.28
C THR A 113 5.16 -1.48 21.48
N GLU A 114 3.88 -1.60 21.13
CA GLU A 114 3.09 -2.81 21.27
C GLU A 114 2.77 -3.41 19.89
N ASP A 115 2.69 -4.74 19.83
CA ASP A 115 2.39 -5.51 18.63
C ASP A 115 0.93 -5.21 18.19
N THR A 116 0.78 -4.35 17.18
CA THR A 116 -0.51 -3.81 16.68
C THR A 116 -1.14 -4.65 15.55
N SER A 117 -0.65 -5.89 15.39
CA SER A 117 -0.84 -6.85 14.27
C SER A 117 -2.27 -7.32 13.95
N SER A 118 -3.30 -6.50 14.20
CA SER A 118 -4.67 -6.85 13.79
C SER A 118 -5.47 -5.74 13.12
N ILE A 119 -5.17 -4.46 13.32
CA ILE A 119 -5.97 -3.36 12.71
C ILE A 119 -5.12 -2.11 12.38
N GLY A 120 -3.99 -1.88 13.06
CA GLY A 120 -3.27 -0.61 12.95
C GLY A 120 -2.55 -0.43 11.62
N ASP A 121 -1.73 -1.42 11.26
CA ASP A 121 -0.77 -1.31 10.18
C ASP A 121 -1.35 -1.92 8.92
N SER A 122 -1.85 -1.08 8.01
CA SER A 122 -2.48 -1.59 6.80
C SER A 122 -2.38 -0.65 5.63
N VAL A 123 -2.44 -1.24 4.44
CA VAL A 123 -2.70 -0.51 3.20
C VAL A 123 -4.00 -1.01 2.61
N SER A 124 -4.87 -0.10 2.20
CA SER A 124 -6.11 -0.40 1.52
C SER A 124 -6.10 0.21 0.13
N ILE A 125 -6.37 -0.62 -0.88
CA ILE A 125 -6.60 -0.20 -2.27
C ILE A 125 -8.08 -0.34 -2.55
N VAL A 126 -8.72 0.74 -3.00
CA VAL A 126 -10.07 0.73 -3.55
C VAL A 126 -9.95 1.00 -5.03
N ASP A 127 -10.52 0.09 -5.84
CA ASP A 127 -10.58 0.19 -7.30
C ASP A 127 -12.03 0.43 -7.70
N ASN A 128 -12.31 1.62 -8.24
CA ASN A 128 -13.53 2.07 -8.89
C ASN A 128 -14.82 1.77 -8.10
N ARG A 129 -14.76 1.89 -6.77
CA ARG A 129 -15.92 1.66 -5.90
C ARG A 129 -16.85 2.85 -5.97
N SER A 130 -17.94 2.70 -6.71
CA SER A 130 -18.88 3.79 -7.00
C SER A 130 -18.22 4.95 -7.76
N GLY A 131 -17.30 4.65 -8.69
CA GLY A 131 -16.59 5.66 -9.47
C GLY A 131 -15.40 6.28 -8.76
N ARG A 132 -14.85 5.64 -7.72
CA ARG A 132 -13.78 6.22 -6.90
C ARG A 132 -12.67 5.23 -6.62
N ASP A 133 -11.47 5.76 -6.61
CA ASP A 133 -10.24 5.08 -6.22
C ASP A 133 -9.73 5.65 -4.89
N LEU A 134 -9.07 4.81 -4.11
CA LEU A 134 -8.47 5.21 -2.82
C LEU A 134 -7.22 4.39 -2.52
N LEU A 135 -6.10 5.08 -2.30
CA LEU A 135 -5.00 4.56 -1.49
C LEU A 135 -5.22 5.03 -0.05
N ASN A 136 -5.33 4.12 0.90
CA ASN A 136 -5.28 4.44 2.32
C ASN A 136 -4.13 3.71 2.99
N VAL A 137 -3.27 4.44 3.69
CA VAL A 137 -2.18 3.89 4.52
C VAL A 137 -2.49 4.21 5.96
N SER A 138 -2.57 3.19 6.81
CA SER A 138 -2.82 3.34 8.24
C SER A 138 -1.69 2.77 9.08
N THR A 139 -1.46 3.39 10.24
CA THR A 139 -0.65 2.85 11.33
C THR A 139 -1.18 3.37 12.66
N TRP A 140 -0.84 2.72 13.76
CA TRP A 140 -1.15 3.17 15.10
C TRP A 140 0.12 3.50 15.89
N PHE A 141 0.01 4.46 16.79
CA PHE A 141 1.02 4.83 17.76
C PHE A 141 0.47 4.61 19.16
N SER A 142 1.34 4.20 20.07
CA SER A 142 0.96 3.95 21.46
C SER A 142 2.07 4.41 22.38
N GLY A 143 1.69 5.16 23.40
CA GLY A 143 2.55 5.54 24.51
C GLY A 143 1.88 5.27 25.85
N THR A 144 2.53 5.67 26.93
CA THR A 144 2.02 5.45 28.30
C THR A 144 0.67 6.11 28.54
N ASP A 145 0.51 7.37 28.11
CA ASP A 145 -0.69 8.17 28.41
C ASP A 145 -1.55 8.43 27.17
N TYR A 146 -1.13 7.95 26.00
CA TYR A 146 -1.88 8.18 24.76
C TYR A 146 -1.93 6.95 23.86
N PHE A 147 -2.92 6.95 22.99
CA PHE A 147 -3.01 6.16 21.78
C PHE A 147 -3.22 7.13 20.61
N ALA A 148 -2.66 6.84 19.44
CA ALA A 148 -2.97 7.62 18.25
C ALA A 148 -3.15 6.73 17.02
N SER A 149 -4.07 7.12 16.14
CA SER A 149 -4.21 6.51 14.82
C SER A 149 -3.81 7.50 13.74
N PHE A 150 -3.11 7.00 12.74
CA PHE A 150 -2.75 7.73 11.53
C PHE A 150 -3.44 7.13 10.32
N GLY A 151 -3.85 8.01 9.42
CA GLY A 151 -4.31 7.67 8.08
C GLY A 151 -3.76 8.66 7.07
N LEU A 152 -3.20 8.16 5.98
CA LEU A 152 -2.89 8.92 4.77
C LEU A 152 -3.85 8.44 3.67
N TYR A 153 -4.58 9.37 3.07
CA TYR A 153 -5.65 9.09 2.12
C TYR A 153 -5.41 9.83 0.82
N LEU A 154 -5.31 9.08 -0.28
CA LEU A 154 -5.23 9.62 -1.63
C LEU A 154 -6.48 9.22 -2.39
N HIS A 155 -7.34 10.20 -2.68
CA HIS A 155 -8.63 9.97 -3.31
C HIS A 155 -8.57 10.36 -4.79
N ASP A 156 -9.08 9.46 -5.64
CA ASP A 156 -9.44 9.78 -7.01
C ASP A 156 -10.96 9.63 -7.19
N THR A 157 -11.62 10.68 -7.67
CA THR A 157 -13.07 10.73 -7.86
C THR A 157 -13.54 10.31 -9.24
N ASP A 158 -12.61 10.06 -10.16
CA ASP A 158 -12.88 9.55 -11.50
C ASP A 158 -12.73 8.02 -11.60
N GLY A 159 -12.08 7.38 -10.62
CA GLY A 159 -11.93 5.92 -10.52
C GLY A 159 -11.07 5.33 -11.63
N SER A 160 -9.95 6.00 -11.91
CA SER A 160 -9.08 5.77 -13.06
C SER A 160 -7.59 5.58 -12.70
N VAL A 161 -7.22 5.78 -11.44
CA VAL A 161 -5.87 5.59 -10.93
C VAL A 161 -5.50 4.11 -10.89
N PHE A 162 -6.39 3.26 -10.39
CA PHE A 162 -6.15 1.84 -10.24
C PHE A 162 -6.83 1.04 -11.36
N SER A 163 -6.15 -0.03 -11.79
CA SER A 163 -6.70 -1.00 -12.75
C SER A 163 -6.94 -2.37 -12.14
N ASP A 164 -6.47 -2.56 -10.90
CA ASP A 164 -6.69 -3.73 -10.07
C ASP A 164 -6.48 -3.34 -8.58
N LEU A 165 -6.59 -4.32 -7.69
CA LEU A 165 -6.48 -4.13 -6.25
C LEU A 165 -5.06 -4.30 -5.70
N SER A 166 -4.03 -4.39 -6.56
CA SER A 166 -2.63 -4.50 -6.14
C SER A 166 -2.08 -3.16 -5.65
N ILE A 167 -1.16 -3.19 -4.69
CA ILE A 167 -0.39 -2.00 -4.33
C ILE A 167 0.61 -1.74 -5.47
N PRO A 168 0.55 -0.60 -6.17
CA PRO A 168 1.39 -0.37 -7.34
C PRO A 168 2.83 -0.06 -6.93
N ALA A 169 3.82 -0.41 -7.76
CA ALA A 169 5.23 -0.07 -7.50
C ALA A 169 5.55 1.42 -7.76
N ALA A 170 4.66 2.15 -8.44
CA ALA A 170 4.77 3.57 -8.70
C ALA A 170 3.38 4.23 -8.69
N LEU A 171 3.32 5.48 -8.23
CA LEU A 171 2.10 6.29 -8.25
C LEU A 171 2.39 7.65 -8.91
N ASP A 172 1.49 8.08 -9.78
CA ASP A 172 1.44 9.47 -10.23
C ASP A 172 0.45 10.23 -9.35
N PHE A 173 0.97 11.02 -8.41
CA PHE A 173 0.14 11.76 -7.48
C PHE A 173 -0.74 12.83 -8.13
N SER A 174 -0.44 13.24 -9.36
CA SER A 174 -1.28 14.20 -10.09
C SER A 174 -2.63 13.63 -10.53
N MET A 175 -2.80 12.31 -10.42
CA MET A 175 -4.06 11.63 -10.73
C MET A 175 -5.06 11.60 -9.57
N PHE A 176 -4.66 12.01 -8.36
CA PHE A 176 -5.55 12.10 -7.21
C PHE A 176 -5.99 13.56 -7.01
N GLU A 177 -7.28 13.83 -6.76
CA GLU A 177 -7.77 15.19 -6.53
C GLU A 177 -7.72 15.61 -5.05
N ALA A 178 -7.55 14.67 -4.13
CA ALA A 178 -7.37 14.99 -2.71
C ALA A 178 -6.29 14.11 -2.06
N LEU A 179 -5.38 14.78 -1.35
CA LEU A 179 -4.28 14.17 -0.61
C LEU A 179 -4.39 14.64 0.85
N ASN A 180 -4.90 13.77 1.71
CA ASN A 180 -5.23 14.12 3.09
C ASN A 180 -4.45 13.25 4.08
N LEU A 181 -4.17 13.81 5.24
CA LEU A 181 -3.67 13.10 6.41
C LEU A 181 -4.63 13.33 7.56
N SER A 182 -4.90 12.28 8.33
CA SER A 182 -5.59 12.36 9.62
C SER A 182 -4.72 11.74 10.71
N LEU A 183 -4.61 12.43 11.84
CA LEU A 183 -3.93 11.94 13.05
C LEU A 183 -4.84 12.18 14.25
N ASN A 184 -5.27 11.10 14.89
CA ASN A 184 -6.27 11.15 15.97
C ASN A 184 -5.66 10.62 17.24
N PHE A 185 -5.57 11.45 18.27
CA PHE A 185 -5.07 11.08 19.59
C PHE A 185 -6.21 10.79 20.55
N VAL A 186 -5.95 9.87 21.47
CA VAL A 186 -6.78 9.59 22.64
C VAL A 186 -5.90 9.64 23.87
N HIS A 187 -6.22 10.49 24.84
CA HIS A 187 -5.53 10.55 26.12
C HIS A 187 -6.12 9.50 27.05
N ARG A 188 -5.35 8.45 27.36
CA ARG A 188 -5.84 7.26 28.09
C ARG A 188 -6.46 7.58 29.46
N PRO A 189 -5.90 8.52 30.27
CA PRO A 189 -6.44 8.81 31.59
C PRO A 189 -7.79 9.52 31.58
N THR A 190 -8.06 10.39 30.61
CA THR A 190 -9.27 11.21 30.57
C THR A 190 -10.26 10.79 29.49
N GLY A 191 -9.81 10.06 28.48
CA GLY A 191 -10.60 9.73 27.30
C GLY A 191 -10.67 10.86 26.26
N ASP A 192 -10.12 12.05 26.57
CA ASP A 192 -10.12 13.19 25.65
C ASP A 192 -9.45 12.84 24.33
N GLN A 193 -9.84 13.54 23.26
CA GLN A 193 -9.28 13.32 21.93
C GLN A 193 -8.85 14.61 21.27
N LEU A 194 -7.80 14.51 20.45
CA LEU A 194 -7.42 15.54 19.51
C LEU A 194 -7.41 14.91 18.11
N HIS A 195 -8.23 15.45 17.21
CA HIS A 195 -8.28 15.07 15.81
C HIS A 195 -7.55 16.15 15.01
N ILE A 196 -6.56 15.74 14.24
CA ILE A 196 -5.76 16.60 13.37
C ILE A 196 -6.03 16.18 11.94
N ASP A 197 -6.61 17.08 11.15
CA ASP A 197 -6.75 16.91 9.71
C ASP A 197 -5.77 17.85 9.01
N ALA A 198 -5.07 17.31 8.00
CA ALA A 198 -4.00 18.03 7.33
C ALA A 198 -4.01 17.78 5.82
N ASP A 199 -3.67 18.83 5.08
CA ASP A 199 -3.56 18.80 3.62
C ASP A 199 -2.13 18.48 3.22
N ILE A 200 -1.93 17.44 2.40
CA ILE A 200 -0.62 17.09 1.87
C ILE A 200 -0.31 17.98 0.67
N THR A 201 0.77 18.76 0.78
CA THR A 201 1.24 19.66 -0.29
C THR A 201 2.34 19.06 -1.14
N ASN A 202 3.07 18.09 -0.59
CA ASN A 202 4.14 17.38 -1.29
C ASN A 202 4.14 15.92 -0.86
N ILE A 203 4.26 15.02 -1.83
CA ILE A 203 4.30 13.58 -1.60
C ILE A 203 5.17 12.91 -2.66
N SER A 204 5.95 11.92 -2.24
CA SER A 204 6.82 11.14 -3.13
C SER A 204 6.66 9.66 -2.86
N TYR A 205 6.74 8.85 -3.92
CA TYR A 205 6.62 7.40 -3.89
C TYR A 205 7.92 6.80 -4.42
N GLU A 206 8.70 6.20 -3.54
CA GLU A 206 10.02 5.68 -3.89
C GLU A 206 10.09 4.18 -3.60
N GLU A 207 10.19 3.38 -4.66
CA GLU A 207 10.53 1.96 -4.51
C GLU A 207 11.95 1.84 -3.94
N GLN A 208 12.06 1.23 -2.76
CA GLN A 208 13.34 0.87 -2.19
C GLN A 208 13.88 -0.33 -2.97
N THR A 209 14.74 -0.05 -3.94
CA THR A 209 15.57 -1.08 -4.55
C THR A 209 16.46 -1.67 -3.46
N THR A 210 16.12 -2.88 -3.00
CA THR A 210 17.12 -3.68 -2.32
C THR A 210 18.26 -3.80 -3.32
N SER A 211 19.43 -3.26 -2.97
CA SER A 211 20.65 -3.61 -3.67
C SER A 211 20.83 -5.10 -3.44
N SER A 212 20.19 -5.90 -4.29
CA SER A 212 20.48 -7.30 -4.47
C SER A 212 21.99 -7.34 -4.67
N VAL A 213 22.70 -7.83 -3.66
CA VAL A 213 23.92 -8.57 -3.93
C VAL A 213 23.45 -9.58 -4.96
N GLU A 214 23.79 -9.35 -6.23
CA GLU A 214 23.53 -10.33 -7.29
C GLU A 214 23.84 -11.70 -6.67
N PRO A 215 22.90 -12.65 -6.64
CA PRO A 215 23.32 -14.02 -6.47
C PRO A 215 24.28 -14.25 -7.63
N SER A 216 25.57 -14.28 -7.32
CA SER A 216 26.66 -14.49 -8.26
C SER A 216 26.21 -15.55 -9.24
N SER A 217 25.92 -15.10 -10.47
CA SER A 217 25.37 -15.86 -11.59
C SER A 217 25.06 -17.32 -11.24
N VAL A 218 23.84 -17.64 -10.84
CA VAL A 218 23.33 -18.99 -11.12
C VAL A 218 23.41 -19.09 -12.63
N GLY A 219 24.34 -19.93 -13.09
CA GLY A 219 24.76 -20.02 -14.47
C GLY A 219 23.57 -20.10 -15.43
N GLU A 220 23.84 -19.67 -16.66
CA GLU A 220 23.02 -19.84 -17.85
C GLU A 220 21.91 -20.88 -17.69
N PRO A 221 20.66 -20.60 -18.12
CA PRO A 221 19.57 -21.57 -18.04
C PRO A 221 20.10 -22.91 -18.54
N PRO A 222 19.99 -23.99 -17.75
CA PRO A 222 20.82 -25.17 -17.96
C PRO A 222 20.60 -25.60 -19.41
N LEU A 223 21.70 -25.86 -20.11
CA LEU A 223 21.74 -26.35 -21.49
C LEU A 223 20.61 -27.37 -21.77
N LEU A 224 20.17 -28.11 -20.74
CA LEU A 224 18.96 -28.93 -20.69
C LEU A 224 17.69 -28.30 -21.28
N PHE A 225 17.33 -27.04 -20.99
CA PHE A 225 16.07 -26.46 -21.49
C PHE A 225 16.13 -26.22 -23.00
N HIS A 226 17.27 -25.74 -23.50
CA HIS A 226 17.54 -25.63 -24.93
C HIS A 226 17.64 -27.00 -25.58
N ILE A 227 18.30 -27.99 -24.95
CA ILE A 227 18.37 -29.37 -25.43
C ILE A 227 16.97 -30.00 -25.52
N LEU A 228 16.12 -29.80 -24.51
CA LEU A 228 14.75 -30.34 -24.49
C LEU A 228 13.88 -29.66 -25.54
N PHE A 229 13.99 -28.34 -25.69
CA PHE A 229 13.25 -27.58 -26.70
C PHE A 229 13.66 -27.96 -28.13
N PHE A 230 14.97 -28.00 -28.42
CA PHE A 230 15.49 -28.46 -29.72
C PHE A 230 15.22 -29.95 -29.96
N GLY A 231 15.31 -30.78 -28.92
CA GLY A 231 14.99 -32.22 -28.98
C GLY A 231 13.53 -32.47 -29.38
N LEU A 232 12.59 -31.72 -28.81
CA LEU A 232 11.17 -31.77 -29.17
C LEU A 232 10.92 -31.31 -30.61
N ILE A 233 11.60 -30.24 -31.06
CA ILE A 233 11.50 -29.77 -32.45
C ILE A 233 12.04 -30.82 -33.43
N ILE A 234 13.19 -31.43 -33.15
CA ILE A 234 13.78 -32.47 -34.00
C ILE A 234 12.89 -33.72 -34.04
N PHE A 235 12.32 -34.13 -32.91
CA PHE A 235 11.40 -35.27 -32.84
C PHE A 235 10.15 -35.03 -33.69
N ALA A 236 9.52 -33.85 -33.56
CA ALA A 236 8.35 -33.47 -34.35
C ALA A 236 8.64 -33.40 -35.87
N LEU A 237 9.83 -32.91 -36.25
CA LEU A 237 10.24 -32.88 -37.66
C LEU A 237 10.51 -34.29 -38.21
N LYS A 238 11.07 -35.19 -37.41
CA LYS A 238 11.31 -36.59 -37.79
C LYS A 238 10.01 -37.36 -37.99
N GLU A 239 9.02 -37.16 -37.11
CA GLU A 239 7.70 -37.78 -37.24
C GLU A 239 6.98 -37.34 -38.53
N LYS A 240 7.08 -36.04 -38.86
CA LYS A 240 6.52 -35.48 -40.10
C LYS A 240 7.20 -36.05 -41.35
N SER A 241 8.52 -36.27 -41.31
CA SER A 241 9.28 -36.91 -42.39
C SER A 241 8.86 -38.36 -42.63
N ILE A 242 8.69 -39.15 -41.57
CA ILE A 242 8.26 -40.56 -41.64
C ILE A 242 6.85 -40.66 -42.23
N LEU A 243 5.92 -39.79 -41.80
CA LEU A 243 4.56 -39.74 -42.34
C LEU A 243 4.51 -39.32 -43.82
N THR A 244 5.44 -38.46 -44.25
CA THR A 244 5.52 -38.02 -45.65
C THR A 244 6.10 -39.11 -46.56
N ASN A 245 7.09 -39.87 -46.08
CA ASN A 245 7.67 -40.99 -46.83
C ASN A 245 6.73 -42.19 -46.92
N ARG A 246 5.93 -42.48 -45.88
CA ARG A 246 4.89 -43.53 -45.95
C ARG A 246 3.78 -43.20 -46.95
N ARG A 247 3.46 -41.91 -47.18
CA ARG A 247 2.47 -41.51 -48.19
C ARG A 247 2.97 -41.66 -49.63
N LYS A 248 4.28 -41.55 -49.88
CA LYS A 248 4.87 -41.75 -51.21
C LYS A 248 5.01 -43.23 -51.61
N ALA A 249 4.95 -44.16 -50.64
CA ALA A 249 5.07 -45.60 -50.90
C ALA A 249 3.73 -46.27 -51.25
N ILE A 250 2.61 -45.53 -51.24
CA ILE A 250 1.24 -46.04 -51.48
C ILE A 250 0.61 -45.37 -52.73
N THR A 251 1.44 -44.82 -53.61
CA THR A 251 1.08 -44.29 -54.94
C THR A 251 2.07 -44.81 -55.94
#